data_AF-A0AAE0R9L3-F1
#
_entry.id   AF-A0AAE0R9L3-F1
#
_cell.length_a   1.000
_cell.length_b   1.000
_cell.length_c   1.000
_cell.angle_alpha   90.00
_cell.angle_beta   90.00
_cell.angle_gamma   90.00
#
_symmetry.space_group_name_H-M   'P 1'
#
loop_
_entity.id
_entity.type
_entity.pdbx_description
1 polymer ?
#
loop_
_entity_poly.entity_id
_entity_poly.type
_entity_poly.pdbx_seq_one_letter_code
_entity_poly.pdbx_strand_id
1 'polypeptide(L)' 'MTISSVSKSDEGFYHCKHPERGESQKSWFSVRGEKYLFSQSQASMSVLRLISSLVTVSVYLLLTVIVAVKCFRAR' A
#
# COMPACT_ATOMS: atom_id res chain seq x y z
N MET A 1 9.27 -3.55 -34.29
CA MET A 1 8.51 -4.42 -33.37
C MET A 1 7.81 -3.51 -32.37
N THR A 2 6.51 -3.71 -32.19
CA THR A 2 5.70 -2.97 -31.21
C THR A 2 4.86 -3.98 -30.44
N ILE A 3 4.95 -3.97 -29.12
CA ILE A 3 4.15 -4.85 -28.25
C ILE A 3 2.95 -4.02 -27.77
N SER A 4 1.74 -4.39 -28.17
CA SER A 4 0.52 -3.60 -27.91
C SER A 4 -0.06 -3.84 -26.51
N SER A 5 0.05 -5.06 -25.97
CA SER A 5 -0.47 -5.41 -24.65
C SER A 5 0.66 -5.97 -23.79
N VAL A 6 1.27 -5.10 -22.98
CA VAL A 6 2.43 -5.45 -22.15
C VAL A 6 1.97 -6.10 -20.83
N SER A 7 2.57 -7.24 -20.51
CA SER A 7 2.31 -8.08 -19.34
C SER A 7 3.59 -8.38 -18.59
N LYS A 8 3.51 -8.91 -17.36
CA LYS A 8 4.72 -9.21 -16.56
C LYS A 8 5.63 -10.26 -17.21
N SER A 9 5.09 -11.14 -18.06
CA SER A 9 5.87 -12.10 -18.85
C SER A 9 6.69 -11.45 -19.97
N ASP A 10 6.41 -10.19 -20.32
CA ASP A 10 7.22 -9.43 -21.29
C ASP A 10 8.44 -8.77 -20.64
N GLU A 11 8.68 -8.97 -19.34
CA GLU A 11 9.90 -8.52 -18.69
C GLU A 11 11.09 -9.39 -19.07
N GLY A 12 12.21 -8.77 -19.47
CA GLY A 12 13.41 -9.50 -19.83
C GLY A 12 14.42 -8.68 -20.62
N PHE A 13 15.43 -9.36 -21.18
CA PHE A 13 16.46 -8.72 -22.00
C PHE A 13 16.02 -8.61 -23.46
N TYR A 14 15.99 -7.39 -23.98
CA TYR A 14 15.70 -7.09 -25.37
C TYR A 14 16.96 -6.58 -26.08
N HIS A 15 17.11 -6.95 -27.33
CA HIS A 15 18.14 -6.43 -28.23
C HIS A 15 17.60 -6.44 -29.66
N CYS A 16 18.14 -5.58 -30.49
CA CYS A 16 17.85 -5.53 -31.91
C CYS A 16 18.86 -6.40 -32.66
N LYS A 17 18.39 -7.13 -33.66
CA LYS A 17 19.25 -7.91 -34.56
C LYS A 17 19.12 -7.37 -35.98
N HIS A 18 20.23 -6.93 -36.55
CA HIS A 18 20.29 -6.44 -37.93
C HIS A 18 21.19 -7.36 -38.77
N PRO A 19 20.75 -7.83 -39.95
CA PRO A 19 21.50 -8.80 -40.74
C PRO A 19 22.91 -8.32 -41.12
N GLU A 20 23.08 -7.03 -41.43
CA GLU A 20 24.39 -6.47 -41.84
C GLU A 20 25.17 -5.79 -40.71
N ARG A 21 24.51 -5.33 -39.65
CA ARG A 21 25.13 -4.51 -38.58
C ARG A 21 25.32 -5.28 -37.26
N GLY A 22 24.95 -6.56 -37.23
CA GLY A 22 25.05 -7.40 -36.05
C GLY A 22 23.94 -7.15 -35.03
N GLU A 23 24.22 -7.53 -33.77
CA GLU A 23 23.28 -7.43 -32.65
C GLU A 23 23.58 -6.20 -31.79
N SER A 24 22.54 -5.52 -31.31
CA SER A 24 22.69 -4.42 -30.35
C SER A 24 23.02 -4.95 -28.96
N GLN A 25 23.52 -4.05 -28.09
CA GLN A 25 23.62 -4.35 -26.68
C GLN A 25 22.25 -4.74 -26.10
N LYS A 26 22.24 -5.75 -25.23
CA LYS A 26 21.05 -6.17 -24.50
C LYS A 26 20.66 -5.14 -23.46
N SER A 27 19.41 -4.72 -23.48
CA SER A 27 18.81 -3.83 -22.49
C SER A 27 17.77 -4.58 -21.69
N TRP A 28 17.72 -4.33 -20.38
CA TRP A 28 16.69 -4.88 -19.52
C TRP A 28 15.39 -4.06 -19.65
N PHE A 29 14.30 -4.72 -19.99
CA PHE A 29 12.97 -4.13 -20.05
C PHE A 29 12.16 -4.63 -18.85
N SER A 30 11.83 -3.73 -17.92
CA SER A 30 11.03 -4.06 -16.74
C SER A 30 9.58 -3.61 -16.89
N VAL A 31 8.67 -4.51 -16.59
CA VAL A 31 7.23 -4.23 -16.58
C VAL A 31 6.79 -3.99 -15.15
N ARG A 32 6.42 -2.74 -14.87
CA ARG A 32 5.77 -2.33 -13.62
C ARG A 32 4.26 -2.27 -13.86
N GLY A 33 3.56 -3.32 -13.43
CA GLY A 33 2.11 -3.26 -13.32
C GLY A 33 1.73 -2.52 -12.06
N GLU A 34 0.97 -1.43 -12.18
CA GLU A 34 0.23 -0.88 -11.05
C GLU A 34 -0.81 -1.91 -10.62
N LYS A 35 -0.43 -2.81 -9.71
CA LYS A 35 -1.43 -3.53 -8.93
C LYS A 35 -2.14 -2.45 -8.12
N TYR A 36 -3.44 -2.27 -8.36
CA TYR A 36 -4.37 -1.45 -7.56
C TYR A 36 -4.51 -1.95 -6.10
N LEU A 37 -3.41 -2.39 -5.46
CA LEU A 37 -3.31 -2.63 -4.02
C LEU A 37 -3.43 -1.33 -3.20
N PHE A 38 -3.50 -0.17 -3.86
CA PHE A 38 -3.77 1.10 -3.22
C PHE A 38 -5.12 1.10 -2.47
N SER A 39 -6.10 0.30 -2.91
CA SER A 39 -7.39 0.21 -2.21
C SER A 39 -7.30 -0.56 -0.89
N GLN A 40 -6.43 -1.59 -0.80
CA GLN A 40 -6.28 -2.37 0.43
C GLN A 40 -5.44 -1.61 1.48
N SER A 41 -4.40 -0.88 1.04
CA SER A 41 -3.56 -0.06 1.92
C SER A 41 -4.31 1.18 2.43
N GLN A 42 -5.08 1.87 1.59
CA GLN A 42 -5.82 3.06 2.00
C GLN A 42 -6.98 2.73 2.96
N ALA A 43 -7.72 1.65 2.70
CA ALA A 43 -8.81 1.21 3.57
C ALA A 43 -8.29 0.68 4.93
N SER A 44 -7.19 -0.10 4.93
CA SER A 44 -6.61 -0.62 6.18
C SER A 44 -6.06 0.49 7.07
N MET A 45 -5.41 1.51 6.49
CA MET A 45 -4.97 2.69 7.25
C MET A 45 -6.16 3.47 7.82
N SER A 46 -7.25 3.64 7.07
CA SER A 46 -8.46 4.31 7.57
C SER A 46 -9.11 3.54 8.73
N VAL A 47 -9.29 2.22 8.58
CA VAL A 47 -9.91 1.37 9.61
C VAL A 47 -9.08 1.32 10.89
N LEU A 48 -7.75 1.15 10.79
CA LEU A 48 -6.86 1.15 11.95
C LEU A 48 -6.90 2.49 12.71
N ARG A 49 -6.98 3.62 11.99
CA ARG A 49 -7.12 4.95 12.59
C ARG A 49 -8.43 5.10 13.35
N LEU A 50 -9.55 4.63 12.79
CA LEU A 50 -10.86 4.66 13.45
C LEU A 50 -10.87 3.80 14.72
N ILE A 51 -10.34 2.58 14.65
CA ILE A 51 -10.23 1.68 15.81
C ILE A 51 -9.36 2.31 16.89
N SER A 52 -8.19 2.84 16.53
CA SER A 52 -7.30 3.50 17.48
C SER A 52 -7.99 4.69 18.17
N SER A 53 -8.70 5.52 17.42
CA SER A 53 -9.43 6.67 17.97
C SER A 53 -10.53 6.22 18.94
N LEU A 54 -11.32 5.21 18.55
CA LEU A 54 -12.40 4.67 19.39
C LEU A 54 -11.86 4.10 20.71
N VAL A 55 -10.75 3.38 20.67
CA VAL A 55 -10.08 2.84 21.87
C VAL A 55 -9.64 3.97 22.79
N THR A 56 -8.97 5.00 22.26
CA THR A 56 -8.52 6.15 23.06
C THR A 56 -9.69 6.87 23.75
N VAL A 57 -10.77 7.13 23.02
CA VAL A 57 -11.96 7.80 23.58
C VAL A 57 -12.61 6.95 24.66
N SER A 58 -12.76 5.64 24.43
CA SER A 58 -13.33 4.70 25.39
C SER A 58 -12.52 4.67 26.70
N VAL A 59 -11.20 4.54 26.62
CA VAL A 59 -10.32 4.53 27.81
C VAL A 59 -10.42 5.85 28.58
N TYR A 60 -10.40 6.99 27.88
CA TYR A 60 -10.53 8.30 28.52
C TYR A 60 -11.87 8.46 29.24
N LEU A 61 -12.97 8.06 28.60
CA LEU A 61 -14.31 8.13 29.18
C LEU A 61 -14.45 7.21 30.41
N LEU A 62 -13.86 6.01 30.38
CA LEU A 62 -13.86 5.13 31.54
C LEU A 62 -13.09 5.74 32.71
N LEU A 63 -11.91 6.33 32.46
CA LEU A 63 -11.13 6.99 33.50
C LEU A 63 -11.87 8.17 34.13
N THR A 64 -12.51 9.02 33.31
CA THR A 64 -13.27 10.16 33.83
C THR A 64 -14.47 9.71 34.66
N VAL A 65 -15.20 8.67 34.24
CA VAL A 65 -16.30 8.09 35.02
C VAL A 65 -15.80 7.50 36.34
N ILE A 66 -14.70 6.74 36.32
CA ILE A 66 -14.13 6.14 37.54
C ILE A 66 -13.74 7.23 38.54
N VAL A 67 -13.04 8.27 38.07
CA VAL A 67 -12.64 9.42 38.90
C VAL A 67 -13.87 10.16 39.42
N ALA A 68 -14.86 10.44 38.57
CA ALA A 68 -16.10 11.09 38.97
C ALA A 68 -16.81 10.28 40.07
N VAL A 69 -17.02 8.98 39.88
CA VAL A 69 -17.66 8.12 40.88
C VAL A 69 -16.86 8.06 42.18
N LYS A 70 -15.52 8.00 42.11
CA LYS A 70 -14.64 8.07 43.29
C LYS A 70 -14.80 9.41 44.01
N CYS A 71 -14.78 10.53 43.29
CA CYS A 71 -14.97 11.86 43.85
C CYS A 71 -16.38 12.05 44.44
N PHE A 72 -17.42 11.53 43.78
CA PHE A 72 -18.79 11.58 44.27
C PHE A 72 -19.00 10.72 45.51
N ARG A 73 -18.35 9.56 45.62
CA ARG A 73 -18.40 8.72 46.83
C ARG A 73 -17.56 9.26 47.98
N ALA A 74 -16.53 10.06 47.69
CA ALA A 74 -15.67 10.66 48.69
C ALA A 74 -16.22 11.98 49.26
N ARG A 75 -17.29 12.52 48.68
CA ARG A 75 -17.98 13.74 49.10
C ARG A 75 -19.27 13.40 49.81
#